data_AF-A0AA39AFT1-F1
#
_entry.id   AF-A0AA39AFT1-F1
#
_cell.length_a   1.000
_cell.length_b   1.000
_cell.length_c   1.000
_cell.angle_alpha   90.00
_cell.angle_beta   90.00
_cell.angle_gamma   90.00
#
_symmetry.space_group_name_H-M   'P 1'
#
loop_
_entity.id
_entity.type
_entity.pdbx_description
1 polymer ?
#
loop_
_entity_poly.entity_id
_entity_poly.type
_entity_poly.pdbx_seq_one_letter_code
_entity_poly.pdbx_strand_id
1 'polypeptide(L)'
;MGVVNTALSVMAYDYPIEKLSVYLSDDGGSKLTLFAFMEAARFAAHWLPYCRKNKVVERCPKAHFGSSNPSRFPETDQIKTMYESMRVRVENVIKRGSISHDYITKQGESEALSRWTDGFTPQNHPPVVQVLLENGKDKDVTGHGVPNLVYISREKSTDSPHHFKAGALNVLLRVSATMTNAPVILTLDSDMYSNDPQTPLRALCYLLDPSMDPKLGYVQFPQVFHGINKNDIYGGELRHVFEVHLPGMDGLAGPTHAGSGGFFWRRVFYGCPSETPEMNLDQRVSHSIKSREVLAMAHHVAGCKYENQTKWSRKMGFRYGTLVEDVYTSCLLQGEGWKSIYCNPKRPAFLGKSPINLHDFLNQTMRWSVGLLEVAFSRYSPITFGVRSISLLSGLCFAHYTFWAIWAIPVTIYAFLPQLALLNSASIFPKVCPSMHPLALYY
;
A
#
# COMPACT_ATOMS: atom_id res chain seq x y z
N MET A 1 15.14 7.46 -4.11
CA MET A 1 14.36 8.09 -5.21
C MET A 1 12.99 7.47 -5.50
N GLY A 2 12.80 6.15 -5.48
CA GLY A 2 11.49 5.54 -5.80
C GLY A 2 10.32 6.12 -4.99
N VAL A 3 10.42 6.01 -3.67
CA VAL A 3 9.40 6.53 -2.72
C VAL A 3 9.13 8.03 -2.84
N VAL A 4 10.15 8.84 -3.15
CA VAL A 4 10.00 10.30 -3.38
C VAL A 4 9.13 10.57 -4.61
N ASN A 5 9.35 9.83 -5.70
CA ASN A 5 8.55 9.96 -6.91
C ASN A 5 7.08 9.54 -6.67
N THR A 6 6.89 8.46 -5.91
CA THR A 6 5.55 8.01 -5.49
C THR A 6 4.83 9.10 -4.68
N ALA A 7 5.48 9.66 -3.66
CA ALA A 7 4.91 10.75 -2.87
C ALA A 7 4.56 11.99 -3.72
N LEU A 8 5.46 12.42 -4.60
CA LEU A 8 5.20 13.55 -5.50
C LEU A 8 4.05 13.28 -6.48
N SER A 9 3.87 12.03 -6.94
CA SER A 9 2.76 11.66 -7.81
C SER A 9 1.41 11.79 -7.13
N VAL A 10 1.30 11.37 -5.86
CA VAL A 10 0.04 11.46 -5.10
C VAL A 10 -0.23 12.86 -4.57
N MET A 11 0.81 13.66 -4.29
CA MET A 11 0.63 15.07 -3.95
C MET A 11 0.06 15.90 -5.12
N ALA A 12 0.21 15.40 -6.35
CA ALA A 12 -0.22 16.06 -7.58
C ALA A 12 -1.55 15.52 -8.15
N TYR A 13 -2.40 14.92 -7.31
CA TYR A 13 -3.75 14.54 -7.71
C TYR A 13 -4.59 15.76 -8.15
N ASP A 14 -5.53 15.53 -9.06
CA ASP A 14 -6.56 16.50 -9.44
C ASP A 14 -7.67 16.49 -8.38
N TYR A 15 -7.30 16.90 -7.17
CA TYR A 15 -8.16 16.93 -6.00
C TYR A 15 -7.94 18.24 -5.21
N PRO A 16 -8.94 18.77 -4.49
CA PRO A 16 -8.75 19.98 -3.70
C PRO A 16 -7.62 19.83 -2.69
N ILE A 17 -6.66 20.76 -2.74
CA ILE A 17 -5.38 20.69 -2.03
C ILE A 17 -5.58 20.61 -0.52
N GLU A 18 -6.56 21.36 -0.03
CA GLU A 18 -6.97 21.44 1.37
C GLU A 18 -7.59 20.16 1.92
N LYS A 19 -7.95 19.22 1.04
CA LYS A 19 -8.51 17.91 1.40
C LYS A 19 -7.50 16.77 1.22
N LEU A 20 -6.30 17.07 0.74
CA LEU A 20 -5.26 16.09 0.45
C LEU A 20 -4.14 16.17 1.50
N SER A 21 -3.77 15.02 2.05
CA SER A 21 -2.66 14.90 3.00
C SER A 21 -1.90 13.61 2.73
N VAL A 22 -0.58 13.71 2.67
CA VAL A 22 0.31 12.58 2.39
C VAL A 22 1.14 12.29 3.63
N TYR A 23 1.01 11.05 4.11
CA TYR A 23 1.74 10.55 5.27
C TYR A 23 2.68 9.44 4.82
N LEU A 24 3.97 9.59 5.14
CA LEU A 24 5.00 8.58 4.89
C LEU A 24 5.34 7.87 6.18
N SER A 25 5.38 6.54 6.15
CA SER A 25 6.04 5.74 7.19
C SER A 25 7.43 5.28 6.72
N ASP A 26 8.45 5.57 7.52
CA ASP A 26 9.81 5.06 7.36
C ASP A 26 10.14 4.09 8.49
N ASP A 27 9.91 2.80 8.22
CA ASP A 27 10.23 1.73 9.16
C ASP A 27 11.74 1.52 9.32
N GLY A 28 12.59 2.04 8.43
CA GLY A 28 14.04 2.00 8.61
C GLY A 28 14.54 3.05 9.59
N GLY A 29 13.73 4.07 9.89
CA GLY A 29 14.11 5.20 10.72
C GLY A 29 15.38 5.87 10.21
N SER A 30 15.51 6.13 8.92
CA SER A 30 16.72 6.69 8.33
C SER A 30 16.63 8.19 8.16
N LYS A 31 17.58 8.93 8.75
CA LYS A 31 17.71 10.38 8.51
C LYS A 31 17.90 10.74 7.03
N LEU A 32 18.41 9.81 6.22
CA LEU A 32 18.59 9.99 4.78
C LEU A 32 17.24 9.98 4.05
N THR A 33 16.27 9.18 4.52
CA THR A 33 14.89 9.19 4.00
C THR A 33 14.22 10.53 4.34
N LEU A 34 14.35 11.00 5.58
CA LEU A 34 13.84 12.31 5.97
C LEU A 34 14.43 13.42 5.10
N PHE A 35 15.75 13.42 4.89
CA PHE A 35 16.43 14.37 4.01
C PHE A 35 15.89 14.30 2.57
N ALA A 36 15.70 13.10 2.02
CA ALA A 36 15.14 12.95 0.69
C ALA A 36 13.74 13.55 0.57
N PHE A 37 12.94 13.50 1.63
CA PHE A 37 11.62 14.12 1.69
C PHE A 37 11.65 15.63 1.97
N MET A 38 12.68 16.15 2.62
CA MET A 38 12.93 17.60 2.69
C MET A 38 13.22 18.15 1.28
N GLU A 39 14.09 17.49 0.52
CA GLU A 39 14.36 17.83 -0.89
C GLU A 39 13.09 17.70 -1.75
N ALA A 40 12.30 16.64 -1.55
CA ALA A 40 11.01 16.47 -2.23
C ALA A 40 10.02 17.60 -1.91
N ALA A 41 9.94 18.05 -0.67
CA ALA A 41 9.07 19.15 -0.26
C ALA A 41 9.44 20.46 -0.97
N ARG A 42 10.74 20.74 -1.13
CA ARG A 42 11.22 21.91 -1.90
C ARG A 42 10.87 21.79 -3.38
N PHE A 43 11.09 20.62 -3.98
CA PHE A 43 10.73 20.39 -5.37
C PHE A 43 9.21 20.43 -5.62
N ALA A 44 8.39 19.96 -4.67
CA ALA A 44 6.93 19.97 -4.75
C ALA A 44 6.38 21.40 -4.98
N ALA A 45 6.97 22.42 -4.36
CA ALA A 45 6.57 23.81 -4.56
C ALA A 45 6.69 24.31 -6.01
N HIS A 46 7.45 23.61 -6.86
CA HIS A 46 7.56 23.87 -8.30
C HIS A 46 6.80 22.82 -9.14
N TRP A 47 6.88 21.55 -8.73
CA TRP A 47 6.28 20.43 -9.45
C TRP A 47 4.75 20.49 -9.48
N LEU A 48 4.12 20.76 -8.33
CA LEU A 48 2.66 20.76 -8.20
C LEU A 48 1.98 21.86 -9.06
N PRO A 49 2.42 23.13 -9.04
CA PRO A 49 1.83 24.14 -9.92
C PRO A 49 2.12 23.88 -11.40
N TYR A 50 3.32 23.39 -11.75
CA TYR A 50 3.64 22.96 -13.13
C TYR A 50 2.66 21.89 -13.62
N CYS A 51 2.44 20.87 -12.78
CA CYS A 51 1.49 19.80 -13.02
C CYS A 51 0.07 20.35 -13.28
N ARG A 52 -0.43 21.22 -12.40
CA ARG A 52 -1.78 21.77 -12.49
C ARG A 52 -1.96 22.67 -13.71
N LYS A 53 -1.04 23.63 -13.91
CA LYS A 53 -1.07 24.59 -15.03
C LYS A 53 -1.13 23.88 -16.37
N ASN A 54 -0.30 22.84 -16.52
CA ASN A 54 -0.11 22.15 -17.79
C ASN A 54 -0.96 20.89 -17.95
N LYS A 55 -1.85 20.58 -16.98
CA LYS A 55 -2.71 19.39 -16.96
C LYS A 55 -1.94 18.08 -17.25
N VAL A 56 -0.74 17.97 -16.69
CA VAL A 56 0.15 16.82 -16.89
C VAL A 56 -0.52 15.54 -16.39
N VAL A 57 -0.75 14.54 -17.24
CA VAL A 57 -1.37 13.29 -16.75
C VAL A 57 -0.37 12.43 -15.96
N GLU A 58 0.88 12.35 -16.43
CA GLU A 58 1.94 11.57 -15.80
C GLU A 58 2.51 12.31 -14.58
N ARG A 59 1.92 12.09 -13.39
CA ARG A 59 2.28 12.86 -12.17
C ARG A 59 3.57 12.40 -11.48
N CYS A 60 4.06 11.21 -11.80
CA CYS A 60 5.34 10.71 -11.31
C CYS A 60 6.48 11.41 -12.07
N PRO A 61 7.34 12.23 -11.42
CA PRO A 61 8.37 13.00 -12.13
C PRO A 61 9.31 12.11 -12.94
N LYS A 62 9.74 10.97 -12.37
CA LYS A 62 10.58 9.99 -13.08
C LYS A 62 9.91 9.45 -14.35
N ALA A 63 8.62 9.14 -14.29
CA ALA A 63 7.89 8.64 -15.45
C ALA A 63 7.66 9.75 -16.48
N HIS A 64 7.26 10.95 -16.04
CA HIS A 64 7.05 12.12 -16.89
C HIS A 64 8.31 12.51 -17.68
N PHE A 65 9.44 12.66 -17.00
CA PHE A 65 10.71 13.05 -17.65
C PHE A 65 11.43 11.90 -18.36
N GLY A 66 11.06 10.65 -18.06
CA GLY A 66 11.57 9.45 -18.71
C GLY A 66 10.75 8.98 -19.92
N SER A 67 9.58 9.57 -20.17
CA SER A 67 8.74 9.27 -21.32
C SER A 67 9.45 9.58 -22.63
N SER A 68 9.22 8.77 -23.67
CA SER A 68 9.77 8.97 -25.01
C SER A 68 9.18 10.19 -25.73
N ASN A 69 7.95 10.59 -25.38
CA ASN A 69 7.27 11.79 -25.91
C ASN A 69 6.66 12.60 -24.77
N PRO A 70 7.46 13.31 -23.96
CA PRO A 70 6.93 14.15 -22.90
C PRO A 70 6.28 15.40 -23.50
N SER A 71 5.11 15.78 -22.99
CA SER A 71 4.52 17.08 -23.30
C SER A 71 5.50 18.19 -22.89
N ARG A 72 5.99 18.97 -23.88
CA ARG A 72 7.00 20.01 -23.67
C ARG A 72 6.33 21.38 -23.61
N PHE A 73 6.24 21.91 -22.41
CA PHE A 73 5.83 23.27 -22.08
C PHE A 73 7.06 24.17 -21.90
N PRO A 74 6.93 25.51 -21.99
CA PRO A 74 8.05 26.44 -21.88
C PRO A 74 8.92 26.22 -20.64
N GLU A 75 8.32 25.88 -19.49
CA GLU A 75 9.04 25.70 -18.22
C GLU A 75 9.59 24.27 -18.03
N THR A 76 9.33 23.34 -18.95
CA THR A 76 9.62 21.90 -18.76
C THR A 76 11.10 21.63 -18.52
N ASP A 77 11.98 22.27 -19.28
CA ASP A 77 13.42 22.06 -19.17
C ASP A 77 13.96 22.58 -17.83
N GLN A 78 13.41 23.70 -17.35
CA GLN A 78 13.73 24.23 -16.03
C GLN A 78 13.29 23.26 -14.92
N ILE A 79 12.04 22.78 -14.95
CA ILE A 79 11.54 21.83 -13.95
C ILE A 79 12.31 20.51 -14.00
N LYS A 80 12.69 20.04 -15.20
CA LYS A 80 13.54 18.84 -15.36
C LYS A 80 14.91 19.05 -14.72
N THR A 81 15.57 20.18 -14.94
CA THR A 81 16.84 20.50 -14.28
C THR A 81 16.70 20.52 -12.75
N MET A 82 15.59 21.05 -12.22
CA MET A 82 15.33 21.04 -10.78
C MET A 82 15.12 19.62 -10.23
N TYR A 83 14.37 18.78 -10.94
CA TYR A 83 14.19 17.37 -10.59
C TYR A 83 15.53 16.61 -10.58
N GLU A 84 16.35 16.82 -11.61
CA GLU A 84 17.68 16.19 -11.71
C GLU A 84 18.62 16.69 -10.61
N SER A 85 18.58 17.98 -10.26
CA SER A 85 19.34 18.53 -9.14
C SER A 85 18.93 17.89 -7.81
N MET A 86 17.63 17.78 -7.54
CA MET A 86 17.08 17.09 -6.36
C MET A 86 17.55 15.63 -6.33
N ARG A 87 17.42 14.92 -7.45
CA ARG A 87 17.83 13.51 -7.59
C ARG A 87 19.30 13.32 -7.25
N VAL A 88 20.18 14.10 -7.87
CA VAL A 88 21.64 14.01 -7.67
C VAL A 88 22.01 14.31 -6.22
N ARG A 89 21.39 15.30 -5.57
CA ARG A 89 21.63 15.60 -4.15
C ARG A 89 21.27 14.42 -3.25
N VAL A 90 20.08 13.85 -3.46
CA VAL A 90 19.60 12.70 -2.69
C VAL A 90 20.50 11.47 -2.92
N GLU A 91 20.84 11.16 -4.18
CA GLU A 91 21.73 10.04 -4.51
C GLU A 91 23.13 10.22 -3.92
N ASN A 92 23.67 11.45 -3.92
CA ASN A 92 24.95 11.76 -3.30
C ASN A 92 24.94 11.58 -1.78
N VAL A 93 23.90 12.04 -1.09
CA VAL A 93 23.74 11.86 0.36
C VAL A 93 23.60 10.38 0.72
N ILE A 94 22.82 9.62 -0.06
CA ILE A 94 22.69 8.17 0.13
C ILE A 94 24.03 7.48 -0.06
N LYS A 95 24.78 7.81 -1.13
CA LYS A 95 26.09 7.22 -1.41
C LYS A 95 27.13 7.56 -0.35
N ARG A 96 27.09 8.78 0.20
CA ARG A 96 28.00 9.21 1.28
C ARG A 96 27.60 8.65 2.66
N GLY A 97 26.33 8.31 2.86
CA GLY A 97 25.79 7.89 4.16
C GLY A 97 25.66 9.04 5.17
N SER A 98 25.92 10.29 4.77
CA SER A 98 25.90 11.47 5.62
C SER A 98 25.36 12.71 4.88
N ILE A 99 24.83 13.65 5.64
CA ILE A 99 24.24 14.89 5.14
C ILE A 99 25.24 16.02 5.42
N SER A 100 25.73 16.70 4.37
CA SER A 100 26.58 17.89 4.53
C SER A 100 25.77 19.06 5.08
N HIS A 101 26.41 19.91 5.90
CA HIS A 101 25.81 21.15 6.37
C HIS A 101 25.37 22.07 5.21
N ASP A 102 26.05 22.00 4.06
CA ASP A 102 25.72 22.80 2.87
C ASP A 102 24.30 22.51 2.30
N TYR A 103 23.74 21.33 2.61
CA TYR A 103 22.38 20.96 2.18
C TYR A 103 21.29 21.35 3.17
N ILE A 104 21.67 21.78 4.38
CA ILE A 104 20.74 22.20 5.44
C ILE A 104 20.54 23.71 5.27
N THR A 105 19.37 24.08 4.74
CA THR A 105 19.09 25.48 4.35
C THR A 105 18.20 26.19 5.35
N LYS A 106 17.39 25.44 6.11
CA LYS A 106 16.47 26.01 7.10
C LYS A 106 16.89 25.59 8.51
N GLN A 107 16.75 26.51 9.46
CA GLN A 107 17.07 26.25 10.88
C GLN A 107 16.31 25.03 11.44
N GLY A 108 15.03 24.87 11.07
CA GLY A 108 14.21 23.73 11.48
C GLY A 108 14.62 22.38 10.87
N GLU A 109 15.38 22.36 9.77
CA GLU A 109 15.90 21.12 9.18
C GLU A 109 17.03 20.54 10.04
N SER A 110 17.90 21.40 10.56
CA SER A 110 18.97 21.01 11.48
C SER A 110 18.40 20.39 12.77
N GLU A 111 17.38 21.03 13.35
CA GLU A 111 16.68 20.52 14.54
C GLU A 111 15.94 19.20 14.28
N ALA A 112 15.33 19.02 13.11
CA ALA A 112 14.69 17.76 12.76
C ALA A 112 15.72 16.61 12.62
N LEU A 113 16.89 16.90 12.03
CA LEU A 113 17.95 15.92 11.81
C LEU A 113 18.75 15.58 13.08
N SER A 114 18.80 16.47 14.07
CA SER A 114 19.50 16.24 15.34
C SER A 114 18.85 15.16 16.21
N ARG A 115 17.62 14.73 15.88
CA ARG A 115 16.91 13.63 16.55
C ARG A 115 17.60 12.27 16.40
N TRP A 116 18.46 12.11 15.39
CA TRP A 116 19.27 10.92 15.19
C TRP A 116 20.56 11.00 16.01
N THR A 117 20.45 10.70 17.30
CA THR A 117 21.56 10.60 18.25
C THR A 117 22.33 9.29 18.09
N ASP A 118 23.48 9.14 18.76
CA ASP A 118 24.32 7.93 18.68
C ASP A 118 23.60 6.65 19.11
N GLY A 119 22.56 6.75 19.95
CA GLY A 119 21.71 5.62 20.37
C GLY A 119 20.58 5.27 19.40
N PHE A 120 20.37 6.05 18.34
CA PHE A 120 19.29 5.82 17.39
C PHE A 120 19.67 4.67 16.44
N THR A 121 18.97 3.55 16.54
CA THR A 121 19.15 2.39 15.65
C THR A 121 17.85 2.04 14.96
N PRO A 122 17.84 1.35 13.80
CA PRO A 122 16.61 0.93 13.13
C PRO A 122 15.70 -0.02 13.94
N GLN A 123 16.19 -0.55 15.07
CA GLN A 123 15.49 -1.47 15.97
C GLN A 123 15.11 -0.82 17.30
N ASN A 124 15.77 0.28 17.68
CA ASN A 124 15.56 0.95 18.96
C ASN A 124 15.73 2.46 18.81
N HIS A 125 14.61 3.19 18.82
CA HIS A 125 14.58 4.64 18.71
C HIS A 125 13.21 5.23 19.08
N PRO A 126 13.15 6.49 19.55
CA PRO A 126 11.89 7.19 19.80
C PRO A 126 11.10 7.46 18.50
N PRO A 127 9.80 7.77 18.60
CA PRO A 127 9.01 8.13 17.42
C PRO A 127 9.45 9.49 16.88
N VAL A 128 9.63 9.58 15.56
CA VAL A 128 9.92 10.83 14.84
C VAL A 128 8.71 11.19 13.99
N VAL A 129 8.00 12.25 14.35
CA VAL A 129 6.95 12.86 13.52
C VAL A 129 7.45 14.22 13.05
N GLN A 130 7.50 14.42 11.74
CA GLN A 130 7.97 15.66 11.13
C GLN A 130 7.00 16.13 10.05
N VAL A 131 6.40 17.29 10.27
CA VAL A 131 5.60 17.98 9.24
C VAL A 131 6.56 18.74 8.33
N LEU A 132 6.60 18.35 7.06
CA LEU A 132 7.46 18.93 6.03
C LEU A 132 6.75 20.04 5.26
N LEU A 133 5.47 19.84 4.99
CA LEU A 133 4.58 20.84 4.38
C LEU A 133 3.24 20.82 5.13
N GLU A 134 2.71 22.00 5.40
CA GLU A 134 1.41 22.20 6.03
C GLU A 134 0.51 23.08 5.14
N ASN A 135 -0.67 22.57 4.86
CA ASN A 135 -1.69 23.27 4.10
C ASN A 135 -2.10 24.57 4.81
N GLY A 136 -2.28 25.64 4.03
CA GLY A 136 -2.65 26.96 4.53
C GLY A 136 -1.51 27.76 5.17
N LYS A 137 -0.36 27.12 5.44
CA LYS A 137 0.87 27.78 5.91
C LYS A 137 1.93 27.82 4.82
N ASP A 138 2.26 26.67 4.27
CA ASP A 138 3.23 26.53 3.19
C ASP A 138 2.55 26.79 1.84
N LYS A 139 3.27 27.49 0.95
CA LYS A 139 2.78 27.89 -0.37
C LYS A 139 3.74 27.45 -1.47
N ASP A 140 3.18 27.20 -2.65
CA ASP A 140 3.93 26.99 -3.88
C ASP A 140 4.45 28.32 -4.47
N VAL A 141 5.25 28.23 -5.53
CA VAL A 141 5.83 29.42 -6.20
C VAL A 141 4.80 30.34 -6.85
N THR A 142 3.55 29.90 -6.99
CA THR A 142 2.43 30.69 -7.51
C THR A 142 1.59 31.32 -6.40
N GLY A 143 1.94 31.09 -5.13
CA GLY A 143 1.25 31.62 -3.97
C GLY A 143 0.04 30.80 -3.51
N HIS A 144 -0.24 29.65 -4.14
CA HIS A 144 -1.30 28.73 -3.71
C HIS A 144 -0.81 27.80 -2.60
N GLY A 145 -1.72 27.28 -1.77
CA GLY A 145 -1.37 26.29 -0.74
C GLY A 145 -0.86 24.98 -1.35
N VAL A 146 -0.15 24.20 -0.55
CA VAL A 146 0.30 22.83 -0.89
C VAL A 146 -0.37 21.78 0.01
N PRO A 147 -0.48 20.51 -0.42
CA PRO A 147 -1.00 19.44 0.44
C PRO A 147 -0.10 19.23 1.66
N ASN A 148 -0.66 18.69 2.74
CA ASN A 148 0.16 18.30 3.89
C ASN A 148 1.12 17.18 3.48
N LEU A 149 2.37 17.25 3.94
CA LEU A 149 3.36 16.19 3.81
C LEU A 149 3.98 15.92 5.17
N VAL A 150 3.75 14.72 5.71
CA VAL A 150 4.18 14.32 7.05
C VAL A 150 5.05 13.08 6.97
N TYR A 151 6.29 13.19 7.47
CA TYR A 151 7.21 12.07 7.66
C TYR A 151 6.99 11.48 9.05
N ILE A 152 6.87 10.16 9.12
CA ILE A 152 6.71 9.41 10.36
C ILE A 152 7.71 8.27 10.38
N SER A 153 8.50 8.18 11.44
CA SER A 153 9.19 6.97 11.85
C SER A 153 8.65 6.60 13.22
N ARG A 154 7.95 5.47 13.30
CA ARG A 154 7.30 5.01 14.54
C ARG A 154 8.32 4.64 15.60
N GLU A 155 7.95 4.69 16.87
CA GLU A 155 8.84 4.21 17.91
C GLU A 155 9.15 2.72 17.71
N LYS A 156 10.42 2.35 17.90
CA LYS A 156 10.83 0.97 17.95
C LYS A 156 11.61 0.71 19.22
N SER A 157 11.42 -0.49 19.76
CA SER A 157 12.13 -1.00 20.92
C SER A 157 12.42 -2.47 20.68
N THR A 158 13.57 -2.94 21.15
CA THR A 158 13.93 -4.37 21.15
C THR A 158 12.97 -5.22 21.97
N ASP A 159 12.23 -4.60 22.90
CA ASP A 159 11.35 -5.29 23.85
C ASP A 159 9.91 -5.40 23.33
N SER A 160 9.61 -4.87 22.14
CA SER A 160 8.24 -4.81 21.62
C SER A 160 8.18 -5.24 20.16
N PRO A 161 7.30 -6.20 19.80
CA PRO A 161 7.12 -6.61 18.41
C PRO A 161 6.55 -5.45 17.60
N HIS A 162 7.12 -5.17 16.44
CA HIS A 162 6.71 -4.06 15.59
C HIS A 162 5.74 -4.47 14.47
N HIS A 163 5.50 -5.77 14.23
CA HIS A 163 4.49 -6.25 13.28
C HIS A 163 4.61 -5.71 11.84
N PHE A 164 5.85 -5.48 11.37
CA PHE A 164 6.17 -5.11 9.99
C PHE A 164 5.23 -4.04 9.41
N LYS A 165 4.73 -4.24 8.18
CA LYS A 165 3.87 -3.30 7.45
C LYS A 165 2.55 -3.03 8.16
N ALA A 166 1.91 -4.05 8.73
CA ALA A 166 0.64 -3.88 9.46
C ALA A 166 0.75 -2.88 10.61
N GLY A 167 1.83 -2.98 11.40
CA GLY A 167 2.07 -2.04 12.50
C GLY A 167 2.40 -0.63 12.02
N ALA A 168 3.10 -0.49 10.89
CA ALA A 168 3.40 0.80 10.28
C ALA A 168 2.10 1.49 9.82
N LEU A 169 1.23 0.74 9.13
CA LEU A 169 -0.09 1.21 8.70
C LEU A 169 -0.97 1.62 9.90
N ASN A 170 -0.96 0.85 10.98
CA ASN A 170 -1.72 1.19 12.19
C ASN A 170 -1.23 2.47 12.86
N VAL A 171 0.09 2.71 12.90
CA VAL A 171 0.63 4.00 13.37
C VAL A 171 0.19 5.14 12.46
N LEU A 172 0.25 4.97 11.13
CA LEU A 172 -0.24 5.97 10.17
C LEU A 172 -1.73 6.28 10.39
N LEU A 173 -2.57 5.26 10.64
CA LEU A 173 -4.00 5.44 10.95
C LEU A 173 -4.20 6.33 12.18
N ARG A 174 -3.45 6.07 13.26
CA ARG A 174 -3.56 6.83 14.51
C ARG A 174 -3.02 8.25 14.39
N VAL A 175 -1.82 8.42 13.83
CA VAL A 175 -1.21 9.76 13.68
C VAL A 175 -2.03 10.62 12.72
N SER A 176 -2.52 10.06 11.62
CA SER A 176 -3.40 10.83 10.71
C SER A 176 -4.73 11.21 11.38
N ALA A 177 -5.26 10.38 12.28
CA ALA A 177 -6.47 10.71 13.05
C ALA A 177 -6.26 11.92 13.98
N THR A 178 -5.09 12.04 14.61
CA THR A 178 -4.80 13.19 15.51
C THR A 178 -4.51 14.48 14.74
N MET A 179 -3.99 14.38 13.51
CA MET A 179 -3.55 15.54 12.73
C MET A 179 -4.62 16.06 11.76
N THR A 180 -5.19 15.21 10.91
CA THR A 180 -6.10 15.64 9.83
C THR A 180 -7.46 14.94 9.84
N ASN A 181 -7.54 13.78 10.48
CA ASN A 181 -8.75 12.98 10.64
C ASN A 181 -9.52 12.74 9.33
N ALA A 182 -8.80 12.53 8.22
CA ALA A 182 -9.43 12.35 6.91
C ALA A 182 -10.34 11.10 6.88
N PRO A 183 -11.58 11.19 6.37
CA PRO A 183 -12.54 10.09 6.40
C PRO A 183 -12.25 8.99 5.36
N VAL A 184 -11.45 9.29 4.34
CA VAL A 184 -11.03 8.32 3.31
C VAL A 184 -9.52 8.20 3.35
N ILE A 185 -9.03 6.96 3.28
CA ILE A 185 -7.62 6.61 3.41
C ILE A 185 -7.22 5.79 2.18
N LEU A 186 -6.20 6.26 1.46
CA LEU A 186 -5.54 5.50 0.42
C LEU A 186 -4.34 4.75 1.02
N THR A 187 -4.29 3.43 0.87
CA THR A 187 -3.07 2.66 1.10
C THR A 187 -2.27 2.54 -0.19
N LEU A 188 -0.97 2.82 -0.12
CA LEU A 188 -0.10 2.80 -1.29
C LEU A 188 1.32 2.40 -0.89
N ASP A 189 1.87 1.43 -1.62
CA ASP A 189 3.24 0.99 -1.44
C ASP A 189 4.25 1.98 -2.06
N SER A 190 5.47 1.99 -1.51
CA SER A 190 6.52 2.95 -1.88
C SER A 190 6.98 2.84 -3.34
N ASP A 191 6.76 1.71 -3.97
CA ASP A 191 7.11 1.38 -5.35
C ASP A 191 5.91 1.46 -6.32
N MET A 192 4.74 1.87 -5.84
CA MET A 192 3.49 1.99 -6.59
C MET A 192 3.09 3.46 -6.70
N TYR A 193 3.30 4.10 -7.85
CA TYR A 193 2.97 5.51 -8.03
C TYR A 193 1.60 5.72 -8.67
N SER A 194 1.04 6.92 -8.48
CA SER A 194 -0.21 7.34 -9.12
C SER A 194 0.02 7.64 -10.60
N ASN A 195 -0.68 6.91 -11.46
CA ASN A 195 -0.62 7.04 -12.92
C ASN A 195 -1.82 7.80 -13.51
N ASP A 196 -2.96 7.87 -12.81
CA ASP A 196 -4.11 8.70 -13.18
C ASP A 196 -4.40 9.73 -12.06
N PRO A 197 -4.25 11.05 -12.31
CA PRO A 197 -4.48 12.08 -11.30
C PRO A 197 -5.95 12.19 -10.87
N GLN A 198 -6.89 11.61 -11.61
CA GLN A 198 -8.32 11.61 -11.28
C GLN A 198 -8.74 10.40 -10.43
N THR A 199 -7.82 9.50 -10.10
CA THR A 199 -8.10 8.29 -9.31
C THR A 199 -8.90 8.57 -8.02
N PRO A 200 -8.61 9.61 -7.21
CA PRO A 200 -9.41 9.90 -6.02
C PRO A 200 -10.86 10.22 -6.35
N LEU A 201 -11.12 10.96 -7.44
CA LEU A 201 -12.50 11.27 -7.87
C LEU A 201 -13.25 10.00 -8.26
N ARG A 202 -12.60 9.07 -8.98
CA ARG A 202 -13.18 7.77 -9.34
C ARG A 202 -13.55 6.95 -8.11
N ALA A 203 -12.68 6.90 -7.10
CA ALA A 203 -12.96 6.19 -5.86
C ALA A 203 -14.15 6.84 -5.10
N LEU A 204 -14.18 8.17 -5.04
CA LEU A 204 -15.23 8.92 -4.38
C LEU A 204 -16.61 8.76 -5.05
N CYS A 205 -16.66 8.52 -6.37
CA CYS A 205 -17.92 8.19 -7.04
C CYS A 205 -18.60 6.95 -6.43
N TYR A 206 -17.85 5.95 -5.97
CA TYR A 206 -18.43 4.80 -5.28
C TYR A 206 -18.69 5.09 -3.80
N LEU A 207 -17.72 5.72 -3.12
CA LEU A 207 -17.79 5.89 -1.67
C LEU A 207 -18.87 6.90 -1.23
N LEU A 208 -19.16 7.91 -2.05
CA LEU A 208 -20.10 9.00 -1.73
C LEU A 208 -21.47 8.86 -2.41
N ASP A 209 -21.67 7.87 -3.26
CA ASP A 209 -22.95 7.66 -3.94
C ASP A 209 -23.99 7.09 -2.94
N PRO A 210 -25.09 7.81 -2.66
CA PRO A 210 -26.12 7.37 -1.72
C PRO A 210 -26.85 6.08 -2.13
N SER A 211 -26.77 5.69 -3.40
CA SER A 211 -27.36 4.44 -3.92
C SER A 211 -26.49 3.21 -3.65
N MET A 212 -25.23 3.41 -3.26
CA MET A 212 -24.31 2.34 -2.93
C MET A 212 -24.64 1.71 -1.58
N ASP A 213 -24.24 0.45 -1.40
CA ASP A 213 -24.45 -0.26 -0.14
C ASP A 213 -23.77 0.52 1.01
N PRO A 214 -24.50 0.87 2.10
CA PRO A 214 -23.92 1.60 3.22
C PRO A 214 -22.80 0.81 3.93
N LYS A 215 -22.69 -0.50 3.68
CA LYS A 215 -21.62 -1.38 4.13
C LYS A 215 -20.41 -1.38 3.19
N LEU A 216 -20.38 -0.57 2.14
CA LEU A 216 -19.19 -0.38 1.32
C LEU A 216 -18.07 0.20 2.20
N GLY A 217 -17.06 -0.62 2.44
CA GLY A 217 -15.91 -0.28 3.25
C GLY A 217 -14.76 0.30 2.44
N TYR A 218 -14.48 -0.25 1.26
CA TYR A 218 -13.38 0.21 0.43
C TYR A 218 -13.51 -0.10 -1.07
N VAL A 219 -12.78 0.65 -1.88
CA VAL A 219 -12.63 0.45 -3.33
C VAL A 219 -11.19 0.02 -3.61
N GLN A 220 -11.01 -1.12 -4.24
CA GLN A 220 -9.72 -1.68 -4.65
C GLN A 220 -9.48 -1.42 -6.14
N PHE A 221 -8.32 -0.85 -6.47
CA PHE A 221 -7.83 -0.73 -7.84
C PHE A 221 -6.84 -1.86 -8.18
N PRO A 222 -6.72 -2.29 -9.45
CA PRO A 222 -5.66 -3.21 -9.86
C PRO A 222 -4.28 -2.65 -9.54
N GLN A 223 -3.36 -3.54 -9.15
CA GLN A 223 -1.93 -3.24 -9.25
C GLN A 223 -1.47 -3.64 -10.64
N VAL A 224 -0.93 -2.68 -11.39
CA VAL A 224 -0.39 -2.91 -12.73
C VAL A 224 1.10 -2.62 -12.69
N PHE A 225 1.90 -3.51 -13.27
CA PHE A 225 3.35 -3.42 -13.21
C PHE A 225 3.92 -3.01 -14.56
N HIS A 226 4.88 -2.07 -14.53
CA HIS A 226 5.55 -1.61 -15.74
C HIS A 226 6.97 -2.19 -15.86
N GLY A 227 7.53 -2.17 -17.07
CA GLY A 227 8.89 -2.68 -17.31
C GLY A 227 8.99 -4.20 -17.38
N ILE A 228 7.85 -4.88 -17.53
CA ILE A 228 7.80 -6.32 -17.81
C ILE A 228 8.16 -6.55 -19.28
N ASN A 229 9.01 -7.54 -19.54
CA ASN A 229 9.41 -7.87 -20.91
C ASN A 229 8.28 -8.59 -21.65
N LYS A 230 8.32 -8.59 -22.99
CA LYS A 230 7.28 -9.18 -23.84
C LYS A 230 6.98 -10.66 -23.54
N ASN A 231 7.96 -11.41 -23.04
CA ASN A 231 7.82 -12.86 -22.79
C ASN A 231 7.24 -13.16 -21.41
N ASP A 232 7.30 -12.21 -20.47
CA ASP A 232 6.92 -12.34 -19.06
C ASP A 232 7.19 -13.72 -18.44
N ILE A 233 8.44 -14.20 -18.56
CA ILE A 233 8.80 -15.57 -18.15
C ILE A 233 8.63 -15.84 -16.66
N TYR A 234 8.49 -14.79 -15.83
CA TYR A 234 8.24 -14.92 -14.40
C TYR A 234 6.75 -14.76 -14.03
N GLY A 235 5.89 -14.38 -14.98
CA GLY A 235 4.48 -14.09 -14.69
C GLY A 235 4.29 -12.85 -13.81
N GLY A 236 5.16 -11.84 -13.97
CA GLY A 236 5.18 -10.63 -13.15
C GLY A 236 3.97 -9.72 -13.36
N GLU A 237 3.17 -9.92 -14.42
CA GLU A 237 1.91 -9.19 -14.61
C GLU A 237 0.85 -9.60 -13.59
N LEU A 238 0.98 -10.79 -12.98
CA LEU A 238 0.02 -11.34 -12.01
C LEU A 238 -1.44 -11.29 -12.50
N ARG A 239 -1.64 -11.50 -13.81
CA ARG A 239 -2.94 -11.37 -14.48
C ARG A 239 -4.04 -12.21 -13.84
N HIS A 240 -3.70 -13.41 -13.37
CA HIS A 240 -4.67 -14.26 -12.67
C HIS A 240 -5.26 -13.57 -11.42
N VAL A 241 -4.44 -12.83 -10.67
CA VAL A 241 -4.89 -12.12 -9.46
C VAL A 241 -5.77 -10.94 -9.86
N PHE A 242 -5.29 -10.05 -10.73
CA PHE A 242 -5.92 -8.75 -10.98
C PHE A 242 -6.96 -8.73 -12.13
N GLU A 243 -6.90 -9.67 -13.07
CA GLU A 243 -7.86 -9.75 -14.19
C GLU A 243 -8.92 -10.84 -14.01
N VAL A 244 -8.66 -11.85 -13.18
CA VAL A 244 -9.57 -13.00 -13.01
C VAL A 244 -10.10 -13.08 -11.59
N HIS A 245 -9.23 -13.25 -10.60
CA HIS A 245 -9.64 -13.54 -9.23
C HIS A 245 -10.36 -12.37 -8.56
N LEU A 246 -9.73 -11.18 -8.47
CA LEU A 246 -10.34 -10.03 -7.81
C LEU A 246 -11.63 -9.55 -8.50
N PRO A 247 -11.69 -9.41 -9.84
CA PRO A 247 -12.95 -9.10 -10.53
C PRO A 247 -14.04 -10.15 -10.30
N GLY A 248 -13.67 -11.44 -10.26
CA GLY A 248 -14.62 -12.52 -10.01
C GLY A 248 -15.27 -12.44 -8.62
N MET A 249 -14.54 -11.93 -7.62
CA MET A 249 -15.08 -11.72 -6.27
C MET A 249 -15.98 -10.49 -6.15
N ASP A 250 -15.93 -9.56 -7.12
CA ASP A 250 -16.67 -8.29 -7.07
C ASP A 250 -18.19 -8.50 -7.11
N GLY A 251 -18.66 -9.58 -7.76
CA GLY A 251 -20.07 -9.97 -7.75
C GLY A 251 -20.58 -10.54 -6.42
N LEU A 252 -19.73 -10.68 -5.41
CA LEU A 252 -20.05 -11.24 -4.09
C LEU A 252 -20.08 -10.14 -3.01
N ALA A 253 -19.18 -10.24 -2.02
CA ALA A 253 -18.94 -9.22 -1.01
C ALA A 253 -17.84 -8.22 -1.42
N GLY A 254 -17.25 -8.40 -2.60
CA GLY A 254 -16.17 -7.57 -3.13
C GLY A 254 -14.79 -8.24 -3.15
N PRO A 255 -13.81 -7.65 -3.84
CA PRO A 255 -12.44 -8.15 -3.92
C PRO A 255 -11.72 -8.09 -2.56
N THR A 256 -10.66 -8.88 -2.42
CA THR A 256 -9.72 -8.74 -1.29
C THR A 256 -8.87 -7.47 -1.42
N HIS A 257 -8.32 -6.99 -0.31
CA HIS A 257 -7.29 -5.95 -0.35
C HIS A 257 -5.96 -6.58 -0.74
N ALA A 258 -5.30 -6.04 -1.77
CA ALA A 258 -4.03 -6.55 -2.27
C ALA A 258 -2.80 -5.81 -1.70
N GLY A 259 -2.98 -5.01 -0.65
CA GLY A 259 -1.89 -4.31 0.06
C GLY A 259 -1.54 -2.92 -0.47
N SER A 260 -2.04 -2.54 -1.64
CA SER A 260 -1.81 -1.24 -2.30
C SER A 260 -3.02 -0.87 -3.17
N GLY A 261 -3.23 0.43 -3.41
CA GLY A 261 -4.30 0.93 -4.29
C GLY A 261 -5.72 0.77 -3.73
N GLY A 262 -5.87 0.67 -2.41
CA GLY A 262 -7.17 0.58 -1.74
C GLY A 262 -7.60 1.91 -1.12
N PHE A 263 -8.79 2.40 -1.47
CA PHE A 263 -9.42 3.57 -0.84
C PHE A 263 -10.45 3.10 0.19
N PHE A 264 -10.12 3.27 1.47
CA PHE A 264 -10.93 2.84 2.60
C PHE A 264 -11.69 3.99 3.24
N TRP A 265 -12.94 3.78 3.59
CA TRP A 265 -13.57 4.56 4.64
C TRP A 265 -12.82 4.35 5.96
N ARG A 266 -12.39 5.41 6.63
CA ARG A 266 -11.64 5.33 7.90
C ARG A 266 -12.35 4.45 8.93
N ARG A 267 -13.68 4.56 9.04
CA ARG A 267 -14.51 3.82 10.01
C ARG A 267 -14.33 2.30 9.95
N VAL A 268 -13.95 1.73 8.80
CA VAL A 268 -13.72 0.27 8.67
C VAL A 268 -12.63 -0.23 9.60
N PHE A 269 -11.68 0.64 9.98
CA PHE A 269 -10.60 0.30 10.89
C PHE A 269 -11.00 0.42 12.37
N TYR A 270 -12.22 0.85 12.69
CA TYR A 270 -12.65 1.14 14.07
C TYR A 270 -13.81 0.25 14.54
N GLY A 271 -14.33 -0.65 13.70
CA GLY A 271 -15.36 -1.60 14.11
C GLY A 271 -16.22 -2.13 12.97
N CYS A 272 -17.28 -2.83 13.36
CA CYS A 272 -18.29 -3.41 12.48
C CYS A 272 -19.21 -2.32 11.87
N PRO A 273 -19.79 -2.49 10.67
CA PRO A 273 -20.70 -1.48 10.08
C PRO A 273 -21.90 -1.11 10.95
N SER A 274 -22.33 -2.01 11.85
CA SER A 274 -23.46 -1.79 12.75
C SER A 274 -23.09 -1.07 14.06
N GLU A 275 -21.80 -0.93 14.37
CA GLU A 275 -21.34 -0.27 15.58
C GLU A 275 -21.20 1.24 15.34
N THR A 276 -21.69 2.05 16.29
CA THR A 276 -21.34 3.47 16.33
C THR A 276 -19.85 3.59 16.69
N PRO A 277 -19.02 4.25 15.86
CA PRO A 277 -17.61 4.41 16.17
C PRO A 277 -17.42 5.08 17.54
N GLU A 278 -16.58 4.50 18.41
CA GLU A 278 -16.25 5.07 19.73
C GLU A 278 -15.55 6.44 19.62
N MET A 279 -15.02 6.76 18.43
CA MET A 279 -14.33 8.02 18.12
C MET A 279 -15.23 8.93 17.28
N ASN A 280 -15.29 10.22 17.61
CA ASN A 280 -15.91 11.24 16.75
C ASN A 280 -15.09 11.42 15.47
N LEU A 281 -15.37 10.57 14.46
CA LEU A 281 -14.73 10.62 13.14
C LEU A 281 -15.03 11.92 12.38
N ASP A 282 -16.07 12.65 12.79
CA ASP A 282 -16.51 13.89 12.14
C ASP A 282 -15.89 15.17 12.72
N GLN A 283 -15.14 15.06 13.83
CA GLN A 283 -14.51 16.23 14.42
C GLN A 283 -13.26 16.62 13.62
N ARG A 284 -13.36 17.74 12.89
CA ARG A 284 -12.21 18.35 12.22
C ARG A 284 -11.23 18.89 13.26
N VAL A 285 -9.96 18.56 13.08
CA VAL A 285 -8.87 19.18 13.84
C VAL A 285 -8.77 20.63 13.40
N SER A 286 -9.25 21.56 14.23
CA SER A 286 -9.24 23.00 13.94
C SER A 286 -7.86 23.65 14.13
N HIS A 287 -6.93 22.94 14.77
CA HIS A 287 -5.60 23.43 15.07
C HIS A 287 -4.61 23.11 13.96
N SER A 288 -3.57 23.95 13.84
CA SER A 288 -2.41 23.66 13.00
C SER A 288 -1.84 22.29 13.33
N ILE A 289 -1.46 21.51 12.33
CA ILE A 289 -0.85 20.19 12.54
C ILE A 289 0.57 20.28 13.13
N LYS A 290 1.14 21.49 13.15
CA LYS A 290 2.40 21.81 13.83
C LYS A 290 2.19 22.34 15.26
N SER A 291 0.95 22.41 15.76
CA SER A 291 0.72 22.85 17.15
C SER A 291 1.36 21.86 18.12
N ARG A 292 1.79 22.36 19.28
CA ARG A 292 2.48 21.57 20.30
C ARG A 292 1.60 20.42 20.79
N GLU A 293 0.31 20.66 20.95
CA GLU A 293 -0.68 19.68 21.42
C GLU A 293 -0.86 18.56 20.38
N VAL A 294 -1.06 18.92 19.11
CA VAL A 294 -1.25 17.95 18.03
C VAL A 294 0.01 17.11 17.81
N LEU A 295 1.20 17.72 17.85
CA LEU A 295 2.47 17.01 17.73
C LEU A 295 2.72 16.09 18.94
N ALA A 296 2.46 16.54 20.17
CA ALA A 296 2.58 15.72 21.37
C ALA A 296 1.67 14.49 21.30
N MET A 297 0.41 14.66 20.86
CA MET A 297 -0.51 13.55 20.64
C MET A 297 -0.03 12.62 19.53
N ALA A 298 0.46 13.16 18.41
CA ALA A 298 1.00 12.37 17.31
C ALA A 298 2.20 11.50 17.76
N HIS A 299 3.12 12.06 18.55
CA HIS A 299 4.23 11.31 19.14
C HIS A 299 3.74 10.23 20.11
N HIS A 300 2.76 10.54 20.96
CA HIS A 300 2.20 9.57 21.91
C HIS A 300 1.55 8.37 21.20
N VAL A 301 0.72 8.61 20.19
CA VAL A 301 0.03 7.52 19.46
C VAL A 301 0.96 6.74 18.51
N ALA A 302 2.13 7.29 18.18
CA ALA A 302 3.19 6.61 17.42
C ALA A 302 4.09 5.71 18.29
N GLY A 303 3.84 5.66 19.61
CA GLY A 303 4.63 4.89 20.55
C GLY A 303 4.43 3.38 20.44
N CYS A 304 5.49 2.61 20.73
CA CYS A 304 5.52 1.16 20.51
C CYS A 304 4.59 0.39 21.46
N LYS A 305 4.33 0.95 22.65
CA LYS A 305 3.46 0.37 23.68
C LYS A 305 2.00 0.84 23.58
N TYR A 306 1.68 1.74 22.65
CA TYR A 306 0.33 2.34 22.55
C TYR A 306 -0.77 1.28 22.37
N GLU A 307 -0.47 0.20 21.67
CA GLU A 307 -1.44 -0.85 21.34
C GLU A 307 -1.61 -1.87 22.48
N ASN A 308 -0.77 -1.83 23.51
CA ASN A 308 -0.80 -2.78 24.61
C ASN A 308 -2.13 -2.71 25.36
N GLN A 309 -2.76 -3.87 25.57
CA GLN A 309 -4.06 -4.00 26.23
C GLN A 309 -5.22 -3.25 25.54
N THR A 310 -5.06 -2.87 24.27
CA THR A 310 -6.12 -2.24 23.46
C THR A 310 -6.79 -3.23 22.50
N LYS A 311 -7.82 -2.76 21.79
CA LYS A 311 -8.49 -3.51 20.70
C LYS A 311 -7.72 -3.45 19.37
N TRP A 312 -6.67 -2.62 19.26
CA TRP A 312 -5.83 -2.51 18.06
C TRP A 312 -5.27 -3.87 17.67
N SER A 313 -5.12 -4.08 16.36
CA SER A 313 -4.71 -5.32 15.69
C SER A 313 -5.68 -6.50 15.76
N ARG A 314 -6.49 -6.61 16.81
CA ARG A 314 -7.44 -7.71 17.01
C ARG A 314 -8.82 -7.39 16.43
N LYS A 315 -9.33 -6.19 16.72
CA LYS A 315 -10.64 -5.68 16.26
C LYS A 315 -10.56 -4.31 15.61
N MET A 316 -9.46 -3.58 15.77
CA MET A 316 -9.23 -2.29 15.12
C MET A 316 -7.95 -2.30 14.28
N GLY A 317 -7.91 -1.46 13.25
CA GLY A 317 -6.79 -1.33 12.33
C GLY A 317 -6.57 -2.55 11.42
N PHE A 318 -5.43 -2.54 10.75
CA PHE A 318 -4.88 -3.69 10.04
C PHE A 318 -4.58 -4.81 11.06
N ARG A 319 -4.94 -6.03 10.67
CA ARG A 319 -4.98 -7.20 11.53
C ARG A 319 -3.60 -7.87 11.58
N TYR A 320 -3.13 -8.20 12.78
CA TYR A 320 -1.83 -8.87 12.97
C TYR A 320 -1.96 -10.39 12.97
N GLY A 321 -0.81 -11.06 12.80
CA GLY A 321 -0.70 -12.52 12.96
C GLY A 321 -0.38 -13.26 11.66
N THR A 322 -0.10 -12.55 10.57
CA THR A 322 0.35 -13.16 9.32
C THR A 322 1.27 -12.23 8.53
N LEU A 323 2.04 -12.81 7.60
CA LEU A 323 2.85 -12.09 6.60
C LEU A 323 2.04 -11.46 5.45
N VAL A 324 0.73 -11.74 5.38
CA VAL A 324 -0.22 -11.18 4.39
C VAL A 324 -1.36 -10.44 5.11
N GLU A 325 -1.02 -9.36 5.79
CA GLU A 325 -1.97 -8.58 6.60
C GLU A 325 -3.13 -8.02 5.76
N ASP A 326 -2.90 -7.81 4.47
CA ASP A 326 -3.84 -7.28 3.50
C ASP A 326 -5.02 -8.22 3.24
N VAL A 327 -4.73 -9.47 2.85
CA VAL A 327 -5.72 -10.53 2.64
C VAL A 327 -6.41 -10.87 3.95
N TYR A 328 -5.65 -10.94 5.04
CA TYR A 328 -6.21 -11.27 6.36
C TYR A 328 -7.14 -10.19 6.89
N THR A 329 -6.75 -8.91 6.78
CA THR A 329 -7.61 -7.79 7.17
C THR A 329 -8.88 -7.77 6.33
N SER A 330 -8.78 -7.94 5.02
CA SER A 330 -9.96 -7.93 4.14
C SER A 330 -10.93 -9.08 4.41
N CYS A 331 -10.42 -10.30 4.69
CA CYS A 331 -11.25 -11.44 5.10
C CYS A 331 -12.03 -11.13 6.39
N LEU A 332 -11.35 -10.55 7.39
CA LEU A 332 -11.99 -10.20 8.66
C LEU A 332 -13.01 -9.07 8.51
N LEU A 333 -12.70 -8.03 7.73
CA LEU A 333 -13.64 -6.95 7.44
C LEU A 333 -14.91 -7.47 6.77
N GLN A 334 -14.78 -8.38 5.78
CA GLN A 334 -15.94 -8.99 5.15
C GLN A 334 -16.71 -9.90 6.11
N GLY A 335 -16.02 -10.60 7.02
CA GLY A 335 -16.66 -11.40 8.08
C GLY A 335 -17.37 -10.56 9.14
N GLU A 336 -16.98 -9.29 9.28
CA GLU A 336 -17.68 -8.28 10.08
C GLU A 336 -18.84 -7.63 9.30
N GLY A 337 -19.01 -7.96 8.01
CA GLY A 337 -20.10 -7.51 7.16
C GLY A 337 -19.77 -6.29 6.28
N TRP A 338 -18.53 -5.81 6.26
CA TRP A 338 -18.10 -4.81 5.28
C TRP A 338 -18.08 -5.42 3.87
N LYS A 339 -18.29 -4.58 2.86
CA LYS A 339 -18.15 -4.92 1.44
C LYS A 339 -17.04 -4.13 0.79
N SER A 340 -16.57 -4.60 -0.36
CA SER A 340 -15.61 -3.89 -1.21
C SER A 340 -16.06 -3.85 -2.66
N ILE A 341 -15.42 -2.99 -3.45
CA ILE A 341 -15.63 -2.89 -4.90
C ILE A 341 -14.32 -2.93 -5.64
N TYR A 342 -14.31 -3.54 -6.82
CA TYR A 342 -13.21 -3.54 -7.75
C TYR A 342 -13.37 -2.46 -8.83
N CYS A 343 -12.49 -1.45 -8.84
CA CYS A 343 -12.50 -0.41 -9.86
C CYS A 343 -11.34 -0.60 -10.84
N ASN A 344 -11.65 -1.01 -12.07
CA ASN A 344 -10.67 -1.23 -13.13
C ASN A 344 -10.82 -0.20 -14.28
N PRO A 345 -10.28 1.02 -14.13
CA PRO A 345 -10.32 2.03 -15.19
C PRO A 345 -9.44 1.65 -16.39
N LYS A 346 -9.81 2.12 -17.59
CA LYS A 346 -9.04 1.88 -18.84
C LYS A 346 -7.58 2.31 -18.75
N ARG A 347 -7.30 3.46 -18.11
CA ARG A 347 -5.94 3.87 -17.74
C ARG A 347 -5.67 3.29 -16.36
N PRO A 348 -4.60 2.48 -16.16
CA PRO A 348 -4.23 2.01 -14.84
C PRO A 348 -4.13 3.17 -13.85
N ALA A 349 -4.82 3.07 -12.73
CA ALA A 349 -4.79 4.11 -11.69
C ALA A 349 -3.40 4.18 -11.03
N PHE A 350 -2.79 3.01 -10.82
CA PHE A 350 -1.52 2.85 -10.15
C PHE A 350 -0.58 2.01 -11.01
N LEU A 351 0.70 2.41 -11.02
CA LEU A 351 1.77 1.68 -11.71
C LEU A 351 2.91 1.37 -10.75
N GLY A 352 3.28 0.09 -10.69
CA GLY A 352 4.30 -0.44 -9.80
C GLY A 352 5.46 -1.09 -10.54
N LYS A 353 6.44 -1.56 -9.79
CA LYS A 353 7.56 -2.34 -10.32
C LYS A 353 7.43 -3.80 -9.91
N SER A 354 7.52 -4.69 -10.89
CA SER A 354 7.68 -6.12 -10.64
C SER A 354 9.14 -6.43 -10.26
N PRO A 355 9.41 -7.47 -9.44
CA PRO A 355 10.73 -8.06 -9.32
C PRO A 355 11.34 -8.34 -10.70
N ILE A 356 12.61 -7.96 -10.88
CA ILE A 356 13.33 -8.10 -12.17
C ILE A 356 14.21 -9.35 -12.24
N ASN A 357 14.38 -10.06 -11.12
CA ASN A 357 15.16 -11.28 -11.04
C ASN A 357 14.38 -12.38 -10.32
N LEU A 358 14.75 -13.62 -10.61
CA LEU A 358 14.05 -14.81 -10.11
C LEU A 358 14.16 -14.95 -8.58
N HIS A 359 15.28 -14.55 -7.97
CA HIS A 359 15.49 -14.70 -6.53
C HIS A 359 14.49 -13.85 -5.74
N ASP A 360 14.33 -12.58 -6.11
CA ASP A 360 13.36 -11.68 -5.47
C ASP A 360 11.92 -12.15 -5.69
N PHE A 361 11.60 -12.65 -6.90
CA PHE A 361 10.30 -13.21 -7.20
C PHE A 361 9.97 -14.45 -6.36
N LEU A 362 10.93 -15.37 -6.20
CA LEU A 362 10.77 -16.57 -5.37
C LEU A 362 10.64 -16.22 -3.88
N ASN A 363 11.43 -15.27 -3.36
CA ASN A 363 11.30 -14.79 -1.98
C ASN A 363 9.92 -14.16 -1.74
N GLN A 364 9.42 -13.36 -2.69
CA GLN A 364 8.08 -12.79 -2.61
C GLN A 364 7.00 -13.88 -2.60
N THR A 365 7.09 -14.85 -3.52
CA THR A 365 6.16 -15.98 -3.62
C THR A 365 6.18 -16.85 -2.37
N MET A 366 7.36 -17.10 -1.79
CA MET A 366 7.50 -17.83 -0.54
C MET A 366 6.81 -17.10 0.62
N ARG A 367 7.04 -15.78 0.75
CA ARG A 367 6.39 -14.96 1.79
C ARG A 367 4.87 -15.00 1.66
N TRP A 368 4.34 -14.86 0.44
CA TRP A 368 2.91 -14.99 0.19
C TRP A 368 2.40 -16.39 0.53
N SER A 369 3.09 -17.43 0.10
CA SER A 369 2.71 -18.82 0.38
C SER A 369 2.63 -19.09 1.88
N VAL A 370 3.65 -18.70 2.64
CA VAL A 370 3.67 -18.86 4.10
C VAL A 370 2.53 -18.07 4.74
N GLY A 371 2.39 -16.78 4.39
CA GLY A 371 1.34 -15.92 4.94
C GLY A 371 -0.07 -16.44 4.65
N LEU A 372 -0.33 -16.85 3.42
CA LEU A 372 -1.63 -17.40 3.02
C LEU A 372 -1.95 -18.69 3.78
N LEU A 373 -0.97 -19.55 4.04
CA LEU A 373 -1.15 -20.74 4.88
C LEU A 373 -1.36 -20.39 6.35
N GLU A 374 -0.69 -19.36 6.88
CA GLU A 374 -0.97 -18.84 8.23
C GLU A 374 -2.43 -18.41 8.35
N VAL A 375 -2.99 -17.74 7.34
CA VAL A 375 -4.42 -17.38 7.30
C VAL A 375 -5.29 -18.63 7.20
N ALA A 376 -4.94 -19.57 6.31
CA ALA A 376 -5.67 -20.81 6.08
C ALA A 376 -5.83 -21.66 7.35
N PHE A 377 -4.79 -21.72 8.19
CA PHE A 377 -4.77 -22.49 9.44
C PHE A 377 -5.01 -21.63 10.69
N SER A 378 -5.35 -20.35 10.53
CA SER A 378 -5.69 -19.47 11.65
C SER A 378 -7.05 -19.83 12.25
N ARG A 379 -7.33 -19.27 13.44
CA ARG A 379 -8.67 -19.29 14.06
C ARG A 379 -9.76 -18.72 13.13
N TYR A 380 -9.39 -17.84 12.21
CA TYR A 380 -10.29 -17.19 11.27
C TYR A 380 -10.13 -17.77 9.85
N SER A 381 -9.87 -19.07 9.76
CA SER A 381 -9.74 -19.80 8.50
C SER A 381 -10.93 -19.53 7.55
N PRO A 382 -10.70 -19.24 6.27
CA PRO A 382 -11.78 -19.00 5.31
C PRO A 382 -12.78 -20.16 5.15
N ILE A 383 -12.35 -21.41 5.32
CA ILE A 383 -13.22 -22.60 5.16
C ILE A 383 -14.24 -22.70 6.30
N THR A 384 -13.87 -22.28 7.51
CA THR A 384 -14.75 -22.37 8.68
C THR A 384 -15.37 -21.02 9.00
N PHE A 385 -14.54 -20.02 9.32
CA PHE A 385 -14.98 -18.67 9.63
C PHE A 385 -15.52 -17.96 8.38
N GLY A 386 -14.81 -18.00 7.25
CA GLY A 386 -15.23 -17.28 6.05
C GLY A 386 -16.58 -17.75 5.50
N VAL A 387 -16.77 -19.07 5.38
CA VAL A 387 -18.04 -19.68 4.93
C VAL A 387 -19.21 -19.32 5.86
N ARG A 388 -18.96 -19.23 7.17
CA ARG A 388 -19.99 -18.92 8.17
C ARG A 388 -20.28 -17.42 8.29
N SER A 389 -19.25 -16.58 8.23
CA SER A 389 -19.33 -15.16 8.60
C SER A 389 -19.47 -14.23 7.39
N ILE A 390 -19.01 -14.64 6.20
CA ILE A 390 -19.12 -13.86 4.96
C ILE A 390 -20.26 -14.42 4.11
N SER A 391 -20.01 -15.55 3.47
CA SER A 391 -20.95 -16.36 2.69
C SER A 391 -20.24 -17.65 2.26
N LEU A 392 -20.98 -18.67 1.85
CA LEU A 392 -20.39 -19.90 1.32
C LEU A 392 -19.43 -19.62 0.16
N LEU A 393 -19.90 -18.89 -0.85
CA LEU A 393 -19.11 -18.67 -2.07
C LEU A 393 -17.91 -17.75 -1.82
N SER A 394 -18.08 -16.65 -1.06
CA SER A 394 -16.97 -15.78 -0.70
C SER A 394 -15.94 -16.49 0.18
N GLY A 395 -16.39 -17.26 1.17
CA GLY A 395 -15.52 -18.07 2.02
C GLY A 395 -14.70 -19.07 1.21
N LEU A 396 -15.32 -19.72 0.20
CA LEU A 396 -14.64 -20.61 -0.73
C LEU A 396 -13.64 -19.87 -1.65
N CYS A 397 -13.94 -18.65 -2.11
CA CYS A 397 -12.98 -17.83 -2.87
C CYS A 397 -11.73 -17.50 -2.03
N PHE A 398 -11.92 -17.02 -0.80
CA PHE A 398 -10.79 -16.80 0.12
C PHE A 398 -10.05 -18.11 0.39
N ALA A 399 -10.76 -19.22 0.61
CA ALA A 399 -10.14 -20.52 0.86
C ALA A 399 -9.27 -20.94 -0.32
N HIS A 400 -9.79 -20.87 -1.55
CA HIS A 400 -9.05 -21.19 -2.77
C HIS A 400 -7.73 -20.41 -2.83
N TYR A 401 -7.77 -19.11 -2.54
CA TYR A 401 -6.59 -18.26 -2.54
C TYR A 401 -5.62 -18.61 -1.39
N THR A 402 -6.11 -18.80 -0.17
CA THR A 402 -5.25 -19.08 1.00
C THR A 402 -4.62 -20.46 0.98
N PHE A 403 -5.27 -21.45 0.34
CA PHE A 403 -4.77 -22.81 0.21
C PHE A 403 -3.96 -23.04 -1.08
N TRP A 404 -3.75 -22.01 -1.90
CA TRP A 404 -3.07 -22.13 -3.20
C TRP A 404 -1.72 -22.85 -3.09
N ALA A 405 -0.90 -22.53 -2.09
CA ALA A 405 0.41 -23.14 -1.90
C ALA A 405 0.38 -24.66 -1.66
N ILE A 406 -0.73 -25.23 -1.15
CA ILE A 406 -0.86 -26.68 -0.94
C ILE A 406 -0.86 -27.43 -2.27
N TRP A 407 -1.24 -26.80 -3.39
CA TRP A 407 -1.18 -27.41 -4.72
C TRP A 407 0.22 -27.88 -5.11
N ALA A 408 1.28 -27.34 -4.50
CA ALA A 408 2.64 -27.85 -4.69
C ALA A 408 2.72 -29.36 -4.42
N ILE A 409 2.01 -29.89 -3.41
CA ILE A 409 2.06 -31.31 -3.03
C ILE A 409 1.52 -32.23 -4.14
N PRO A 410 0.23 -32.14 -4.55
CA PRO A 410 -0.29 -33.01 -5.61
C PRO A 410 0.40 -32.75 -6.95
N VAL A 411 0.82 -31.52 -7.25
CA VAL A 411 1.56 -31.21 -8.49
C VAL A 411 2.92 -31.90 -8.48
N THR A 412 3.66 -31.86 -7.37
CA THR A 412 4.93 -32.59 -7.24
C THR A 412 4.74 -34.10 -7.38
N ILE A 413 3.73 -34.68 -6.71
CA ILE A 413 3.43 -36.11 -6.84
C ILE A 413 3.14 -36.46 -8.31
N TYR A 414 2.25 -35.70 -8.95
CA TYR A 414 1.88 -35.90 -10.35
C TYR A 414 3.08 -35.73 -11.29
N ALA A 415 3.98 -34.80 -10.98
CA ALA A 415 5.17 -34.53 -11.79
C ALA A 415 6.25 -35.60 -11.69
N PHE A 416 6.28 -36.44 -10.64
CA PHE A 416 7.26 -37.52 -10.46
C PHE A 416 6.68 -38.93 -10.69
N LEU A 417 5.36 -39.08 -10.56
CA LEU A 417 4.69 -40.37 -10.68
C LEU A 417 4.97 -41.07 -12.04
N PRO A 418 4.93 -40.39 -13.20
CA PRO A 418 5.22 -41.03 -14.49
C PRO A 418 6.65 -41.52 -14.65
N GLN A 419 7.63 -40.75 -14.14
CA GLN A 419 9.05 -41.08 -14.23
C GLN A 419 9.38 -42.26 -13.33
N LEU A 420 8.81 -42.30 -12.11
CA LEU A 420 8.95 -43.45 -11.23
C LEU A 420 8.29 -44.71 -11.81
N ALA A 421 7.11 -44.58 -12.39
CA ALA A 421 6.44 -45.70 -13.05
C ALA A 421 7.26 -46.24 -14.24
N LEU A 422 7.82 -45.35 -15.05
CA LEU A 422 8.69 -45.69 -16.17
C LEU A 422 9.96 -46.44 -15.71
N LEU A 423 10.65 -45.92 -14.68
CA LEU A 423 11.86 -46.55 -14.13
C LEU A 423 11.59 -47.93 -13.54
N ASN A 424 10.41 -48.14 -12.95
CA ASN A 424 10.03 -49.40 -12.32
C ASN A 424 9.25 -50.34 -13.24
N SER A 425 9.08 -50.01 -14.53
CA SER A 425 8.23 -50.76 -15.47
C SER A 425 6.81 -51.03 -14.94
N ALA A 426 6.30 -50.12 -14.11
CA ALA A 426 4.99 -50.21 -13.49
C ALA A 426 3.95 -49.47 -14.35
N SER A 427 2.74 -50.02 -14.43
CA SER A 427 1.63 -49.33 -15.10
C SER A 427 0.93 -48.39 -14.13
N ILE A 428 0.78 -47.11 -14.50
CA ILE A 428 0.09 -46.09 -13.68
C ILE A 428 -1.42 -46.30 -13.71
N PHE A 429 -1.93 -46.78 -14.85
CA PHE A 429 -3.35 -47.00 -15.09
C PHE A 429 -3.62 -48.49 -15.20
N PRO A 430 -4.78 -48.98 -14.73
CA PRO A 430 -5.17 -50.36 -14.94
C PRO A 430 -5.20 -50.69 -16.43
N LYS A 431 -4.76 -51.89 -16.79
CA LYS A 431 -4.91 -52.39 -18.16
C LYS A 431 -6.40 -52.47 -18.48
N VAL A 432 -6.82 -51.79 -19.54
CA VAL A 432 -8.23 -51.77 -19.96
C VAL A 432 -8.67 -53.20 -20.28
N CYS A 433 -9.68 -53.68 -19.56
CA CYS A 433 -10.33 -54.95 -19.87
C CYS A 433 -11.35 -54.72 -21.00
N PRO A 434 -11.34 -55.49 -22.11
CA PRO A 434 -12.23 -55.27 -23.26
C PRO A 434 -13.73 -55.30 -22.95
N SER A 435 -14.14 -55.76 -21.76
CA SER A 435 -15.54 -55.85 -21.33
C SER A 435 -16.14 -54.56 -20.77
N MET A 436 -15.39 -53.45 -20.69
CA MET A 436 -15.89 -52.14 -20.20
C MET A 436 -15.97 -51.06 -21.29
N HIS A 437 -16.52 -51.39 -22.45
CA HIS A 437 -17.03 -50.41 -23.42
C HIS A 437 -18.54 -50.61 -23.52
N PRO A 438 -19.39 -49.63 -23.12
CA PRO A 438 -19.29 -48.23 -23.56
C PRO A 438 -19.66 -47.21 -22.47
N LEU A 439 -18.76 -46.29 -22.08
CA LEU A 439 -19.16 -45.00 -21.46
C LEU A 439 -18.01 -44.00 -21.35
N ALA A 440 -16.76 -44.43 -21.51
CA ALA A 440 -15.61 -43.53 -21.52
C ALA A 440 -15.01 -43.46 -22.92
N LEU A 441 -15.53 -42.59 -23.77
CA LEU A 441 -14.82 -41.96 -24.90
C LEU A 441 -15.70 -40.83 -25.46
N TYR A 442 -15.74 -39.72 -24.73
CA TYR A 442 -15.90 -38.38 -25.31
C TYR A 442 -14.88 -37.48 -24.60
N TYR A 443 -13.68 -37.42 -25.17
CA TYR A 443 -12.79 -36.27 -25.15
C TYR A 443 -12.11 -36.16 -26.50
#